data_AF-A0A8T7BIP2-F1
#
_entry.id   AF-A0A8T7BIP2-F1
#
_cell.length_a   1.000
_cell.length_b   1.000
_cell.length_c   1.000
_cell.angle_alpha   90.00
_cell.angle_beta   90.00
_cell.angle_gamma   90.00
#
_symmetry.space_group_name_H-M   'P 1'
#
loop_
_entity.id
_entity.type
_entity.pdbx_description
1 polymer ?
#
loop_
_entity_poly.entity_id
_entity_poly.type
_entity_poly.pdbx_seq_one_letter_code
_entity_poly.pdbx_strand_id
1 'polypeptide(L)'
;MGFTNLQVGNWWPLLFGVLAIVGLSIVWYRKKGELFPDIKLITDTAPLSGILDRLPLILGVIIVLLLMISMMDITTTRSSVVEKTARDFLVVVDTSRSMRENTPLLRENFPTTFPRKAGLYSGQVDDPSTIPELARYELARESLLRFMSSLNPNEDRIQLTYFNSQVYLMSGFTTNFRFLRQQLEAMDPYVTYGTNIRWALEQALNMVERYPSRNKQAVILLTDAEAKNTDDLQEQMYRLGQLDLSFYLLWITSDSTGEVSQQALDFLRSTRSIGTAYTIEDLDQGNLDQAMEEIGKLESYAYEESRHEQVDLSESIFTLARWLMLVWILLVATIYHPVLMTATFSGRS
;
A
#
# COMPACT_ATOMS: atom_id res chain seq x y z
N MET A 1 2.81 -19.06 -17.01
CA MET A 1 3.08 -19.96 -15.86
C MET A 1 4.44 -19.59 -15.30
N GLY A 2 4.49 -18.73 -14.29
CA GLY A 2 5.75 -18.35 -13.64
C GLY A 2 6.19 -19.44 -12.68
N PHE A 3 7.44 -19.91 -12.79
CA PHE A 3 8.02 -20.85 -11.84
C PHE A 3 8.18 -20.13 -10.49
N THR A 4 7.54 -20.65 -9.44
CA THR A 4 7.74 -20.18 -8.07
C THR A 4 9.14 -20.59 -7.60
N ASN A 5 10.01 -19.61 -7.37
CA ASN A 5 11.25 -19.85 -6.64
C ASN A 5 10.89 -20.09 -5.17
N LEU A 6 10.66 -21.35 -4.81
CA LEU A 6 10.62 -21.80 -3.43
C LEU A 6 12.00 -21.54 -2.82
N GLN A 7 12.17 -20.42 -2.11
CA GLN A 7 13.25 -20.28 -1.14
C GLN A 7 12.95 -21.23 0.03
N VAL A 8 13.20 -22.53 -0.18
CA VAL A 8 13.27 -23.47 0.92
C VAL A 8 14.52 -23.09 1.70
N GLY A 9 14.35 -22.47 2.87
CA GLY A 9 15.47 -22.12 3.73
C GLY A 9 16.33 -23.35 4.04
N ASN A 10 17.49 -23.13 4.68
CA ASN A 10 18.54 -24.11 4.98
C ASN A 10 18.13 -25.25 5.96
N TRP A 11 16.87 -25.68 5.95
CA TRP A 11 16.22 -26.62 6.88
C TRP A 11 16.31 -28.08 6.44
N TRP A 12 16.72 -28.36 5.21
CA TRP A 12 16.93 -29.74 4.72
C TRP A 12 17.78 -30.62 5.65
N PRO A 13 18.89 -30.13 6.24
CA PRO A 13 19.68 -30.93 7.19
C PRO A 13 18.90 -31.34 8.44
N LEU A 14 17.98 -30.49 8.93
CA LEU A 14 17.15 -30.80 10.10
C LEU A 14 16.11 -31.88 9.76
N LEU A 15 15.50 -31.80 8.58
CA LEU A 15 14.50 -32.78 8.13
C LEU A 15 15.14 -34.18 7.93
N PHE A 16 16.34 -34.22 7.33
CA PHE A 16 17.14 -35.46 7.26
C PHE A 16 17.56 -35.97 8.65
N GLY A 17 17.90 -35.07 9.58
CA GLY A 17 18.20 -35.43 10.96
C GLY A 17 17.03 -36.09 11.68
N VAL A 18 15.82 -35.53 11.58
CA VAL A 18 14.60 -36.11 12.17
C VAL A 18 14.27 -37.46 11.55
N LEU A 19 14.31 -37.59 10.22
CA LEU A 19 14.07 -38.87 9.53
C LEU A 19 15.09 -39.94 9.95
N ALA A 20 16.37 -39.57 10.10
CA ALA A 20 17.41 -40.47 10.55
C ALA A 20 17.17 -40.92 12.01
N ILE A 21 16.79 -40.00 12.90
CA ILE A 21 16.47 -40.33 14.32
C ILE A 21 15.25 -41.25 14.40
N VAL A 22 14.19 -40.98 13.63
CA VAL A 22 12.99 -41.82 13.59
C VAL A 22 13.32 -43.21 13.04
N GLY A 23 14.07 -43.29 11.93
CA GLY A 23 14.52 -44.56 11.35
C GLY A 23 15.38 -45.36 12.33
N LEU A 24 16.35 -44.72 12.98
CA LEU A 24 17.21 -45.35 13.99
C LEU A 24 16.42 -45.80 15.22
N SER A 25 15.44 -45.01 15.68
CA SER A 25 14.57 -45.38 16.80
C SER A 25 13.76 -46.62 16.45
N ILE A 26 13.15 -46.69 15.26
CA ILE A 26 12.41 -47.87 14.80
C ILE A 26 13.31 -49.11 14.77
N VAL A 27 14.53 -49.00 14.23
CA VAL A 27 15.50 -50.10 14.18
C VAL A 27 15.94 -50.52 15.60
N TRP A 28 16.17 -49.56 16.48
CA TRP A 28 16.60 -49.81 17.85
C TRP A 28 15.50 -50.48 18.68
N TYR A 29 14.26 -49.99 18.63
CA TYR A 29 13.10 -50.61 19.28
C TYR A 29 12.80 -51.99 18.72
N ARG A 30 12.98 -52.21 17.40
CA ARG A 30 12.92 -53.55 16.81
C ARG A 30 13.96 -54.50 17.39
N LYS A 31 15.21 -54.05 17.53
CA LYS A 31 16.30 -54.88 18.05
C LYS A 31 16.12 -55.23 19.54
N LYS A 32 15.51 -54.35 20.32
CA LYS A 32 15.22 -54.60 21.73
C LYS A 32 14.00 -55.49 22.00
N GLY A 33 13.14 -55.73 21.00
CA GLY A 33 11.94 -56.54 21.18
C GLY A 33 10.86 -55.91 22.06
N GLU A 34 11.04 -54.64 22.44
CA GLU A 34 10.19 -53.78 23.28
C GLU A 34 9.29 -52.84 22.44
N LEU A 35 8.92 -53.24 21.22
CA LEU A 35 7.81 -52.55 20.56
C LEU A 35 6.54 -52.78 21.39
N PHE A 36 5.73 -51.73 21.53
CA PHE A 36 4.44 -51.78 22.23
C PHE A 36 3.73 -53.11 21.90
N PRO A 37 3.26 -53.87 22.90
CA PRO A 37 2.71 -55.21 22.70
C PRO A 37 1.63 -55.26 21.60
N ASP A 38 0.89 -54.15 21.42
CA ASP A 38 -0.12 -53.99 20.39
C ASP A 38 0.45 -53.87 18.96
N ILE A 39 1.64 -53.29 18.78
CA ILE A 39 2.31 -53.20 17.46
C ILE A 39 2.91 -54.56 17.08
N LYS A 40 3.37 -55.33 18.07
CA LYS A 40 3.96 -56.65 17.86
C LYS A 40 2.92 -57.64 17.31
N LEU A 41 1.69 -57.57 17.83
CA LEU A 41 0.52 -58.28 17.32
C LEU A 41 0.20 -57.93 15.85
N ILE A 42 0.37 -56.66 15.47
CA ILE A 42 0.18 -56.19 14.10
C ILE A 42 1.31 -56.68 13.17
N THR A 43 2.56 -56.73 13.64
CA THR A 43 3.71 -57.13 12.82
C THR A 43 3.88 -58.63 12.67
N ASP A 44 3.44 -59.44 13.64
CA ASP A 44 3.62 -60.89 13.61
C ASP A 44 2.49 -61.62 12.84
N THR A 45 1.34 -60.98 12.64
CA THR A 45 0.18 -61.57 11.94
C THR A 45 0.12 -61.24 10.44
N ALA A 46 0.85 -60.23 9.97
CA ALA A 46 0.92 -59.87 8.56
C ALA A 46 2.15 -60.51 7.89
N PRO A 47 1.99 -61.52 6.99
CA PRO A 47 3.10 -62.09 6.24
C PRO A 47 3.67 -61.03 5.28
N LEU A 48 4.72 -60.35 5.76
CA LEU A 48 5.46 -59.19 5.24
C LEU A 48 6.05 -59.29 3.81
N SER A 49 5.40 -60.01 2.90
CA SER A 49 5.83 -60.21 1.52
C SER A 49 5.28 -59.17 0.56
N GLY A 50 4.22 -58.43 0.92
CA GLY A 50 3.59 -57.41 0.09
C GLY A 50 3.86 -55.97 0.52
N ILE A 51 4.02 -55.06 -0.45
CA ILE A 51 4.07 -53.60 -0.20
C ILE A 51 2.76 -53.09 0.45
N LEU A 52 1.64 -53.77 0.18
CA LEU A 52 0.31 -53.43 0.67
C LEU A 52 0.20 -53.55 2.20
N ASP A 53 0.87 -54.52 2.81
CA ASP A 53 0.83 -54.73 4.28
C ASP A 53 1.54 -53.61 5.04
N ARG A 54 2.46 -52.89 4.38
CA ARG A 54 3.21 -51.76 4.96
C ARG A 54 2.53 -50.41 4.73
N LEU A 55 1.49 -50.36 3.91
CA LEU A 55 0.83 -49.13 3.50
C LEU A 55 0.25 -48.32 4.69
N PRO A 56 -0.41 -48.92 5.70
CA PRO A 56 -0.85 -48.16 6.87
C PRO A 56 0.32 -47.52 7.63
N LEU A 57 1.42 -48.24 7.82
CA LEU A 57 2.58 -47.71 8.54
C LEU A 57 3.22 -46.53 7.78
N ILE A 58 3.44 -46.69 6.47
CA ILE A 58 4.02 -45.64 5.62
C ILE A 58 3.12 -44.41 5.61
N LEU A 59 1.81 -44.60 5.44
CA LEU A 59 0.84 -43.50 5.44
C LEU A 59 0.81 -42.78 6.79
N GLY A 60 0.89 -43.52 7.91
CA GLY A 60 1.01 -42.94 9.25
C GLY A 60 2.24 -42.05 9.43
N VAL A 61 3.41 -42.50 8.93
CA VAL A 61 4.64 -41.68 8.95
C VAL A 61 4.50 -40.43 8.10
N ILE A 62 3.91 -40.53 6.90
CA ILE A 62 3.65 -39.38 6.03
C ILE A 62 2.74 -38.36 6.72
N ILE A 63 1.66 -38.81 7.38
CA ILE A 63 0.75 -37.93 8.12
C ILE A 63 1.49 -37.17 9.22
N VAL A 64 2.30 -37.84 10.02
CA VAL A 64 3.08 -37.20 11.09
C VAL A 64 4.04 -36.15 10.53
N LEU A 65 4.74 -36.48 9.44
CA LEU A 65 5.64 -35.52 8.77
C LEU A 65 4.87 -34.31 8.23
N LEU A 66 3.72 -34.51 7.60
CA LEU A 66 2.88 -33.40 7.11
C LEU A 66 2.36 -32.52 8.26
N LEU A 67 2.00 -33.12 9.40
CA LEU A 67 1.62 -32.36 10.59
C LEU A 67 2.79 -31.55 11.15
N MET A 68 3.99 -32.13 11.22
CA MET A 68 5.20 -31.40 11.63
C MET A 68 5.50 -30.23 10.68
N ILE A 69 5.41 -30.46 9.37
CA ILE A 69 5.60 -29.43 8.33
C ILE A 69 4.52 -28.36 8.44
N SER A 70 3.28 -28.73 8.71
CA SER A 70 2.17 -27.80 8.93
C SER A 70 2.35 -26.93 10.19
N MET A 71 3.09 -27.41 11.20
CA MET A 71 3.43 -26.63 12.38
C MET A 71 4.63 -25.70 12.16
N MET A 72 5.37 -25.87 11.06
CA MET A 72 6.35 -24.88 10.63
C MET A 72 5.59 -23.78 9.89
N ASP A 73 5.78 -22.52 10.27
CA ASP A 73 5.19 -21.35 9.58
C ASP A 73 5.80 -21.19 8.17
N ILE A 74 5.45 -22.11 7.27
CA ILE A 74 5.93 -22.14 5.89
C ILE A 74 5.10 -21.14 5.10
N THR A 75 5.65 -19.94 4.99
CA THR A 75 5.14 -18.91 4.10
C THR A 75 5.85 -18.99 2.76
N THR A 76 5.10 -18.83 1.67
CA THR A 76 5.66 -18.67 0.33
C THR A 76 5.26 -17.32 -0.23
N THR A 77 6.17 -16.64 -0.94
CA THR A 77 5.85 -15.40 -1.63
C THR A 77 5.33 -15.73 -3.02
N ARG A 78 4.03 -15.55 -3.22
CA ARG A 78 3.44 -15.60 -4.55
C ARG A 78 3.55 -14.22 -5.17
N SER A 79 4.30 -14.12 -6.26
CA SER A 79 4.26 -12.94 -7.10
C SER A 79 3.06 -13.08 -8.05
N SER A 80 2.09 -12.19 -7.93
CA SER A 80 1.06 -11.99 -8.94
C SER A 80 1.28 -10.64 -9.62
N VAL A 81 1.23 -10.65 -10.94
CA VAL A 81 1.20 -9.43 -11.74
C VAL A 81 -0.27 -9.12 -11.96
N VAL A 82 -0.73 -8.00 -11.44
CA VAL A 82 -2.10 -7.53 -11.64
C VAL A 82 -2.02 -6.27 -12.50
N GLU A 83 -2.67 -6.31 -13.66
CA GLU A 83 -2.87 -5.13 -14.48
C GLU A 83 -3.87 -4.21 -13.78
N LYS A 84 -3.49 -2.95 -13.60
CA LYS A 84 -4.30 -1.94 -12.94
C LYS A 84 -4.29 -0.65 -13.73
N THR A 85 -5.38 0.09 -13.63
CA THR A 85 -5.43 1.49 -14.03
C THR A 85 -5.07 2.37 -12.84
N ALA A 86 -4.29 3.43 -13.06
CA ALA A 86 -4.04 4.46 -12.05
C ALA A 86 -3.92 5.84 -12.68
N ARG A 87 -4.08 6.85 -11.84
CA ARG A 87 -3.66 8.23 -12.09
C ARG A 87 -2.77 8.66 -10.94
N ASP A 88 -1.70 9.36 -11.29
CA ASP A 88 -0.67 9.79 -10.37
C ASP A 88 -0.71 11.31 -10.26
N PHE A 89 -1.05 11.81 -9.07
CA PHE A 89 -1.12 13.24 -8.79
C PHE A 89 0.03 13.64 -7.86
N LEU A 90 0.90 14.53 -8.31
CA LEU A 90 1.84 15.26 -7.46
C LEU A 90 1.17 16.53 -6.98
N VAL A 91 0.79 16.56 -5.71
CA VAL A 91 0.22 17.73 -5.06
C VAL A 91 1.31 18.46 -4.32
N VAL A 92 1.58 19.70 -4.73
CA VAL A 92 2.56 20.60 -4.15
C VAL A 92 1.82 21.79 -3.54
N VAL A 93 1.87 21.90 -2.22
CA VAL A 93 1.06 22.88 -1.47
C VAL A 93 1.96 23.90 -0.77
N ASP A 94 1.66 25.16 -1.00
CA ASP A 94 2.30 26.26 -0.32
C ASP A 94 1.85 26.32 1.14
N THR A 95 2.85 26.40 2.01
CA THR A 95 2.73 26.54 3.46
C THR A 95 3.54 27.76 3.92
N SER A 96 3.65 28.77 3.08
CA SER A 96 4.21 30.08 3.43
C SER A 96 3.32 30.84 4.41
N ARG A 97 3.84 31.91 5.02
CA ARG A 97 3.10 32.70 6.01
C ARG A 97 1.91 33.43 5.38
N SER A 98 2.06 33.90 4.15
CA SER A 98 1.00 34.60 3.40
C SER A 98 -0.21 33.69 3.18
N MET A 99 -0.03 32.37 3.18
CA MET A 99 -1.16 31.42 3.16
C MET A 99 -2.05 31.49 4.42
N ARG A 100 -1.63 32.15 5.51
CA ARG A 100 -2.49 32.43 6.69
C ARG A 100 -3.42 33.63 6.50
N GLU A 101 -3.24 34.41 5.44
CA GLU A 101 -4.09 35.56 5.16
C GLU A 101 -5.53 35.09 4.94
N ASN A 102 -6.46 35.87 5.48
CA ASN A 102 -7.88 35.59 5.36
C ASN A 102 -8.33 35.86 3.92
N THR A 103 -9.16 34.98 3.41
CA THR A 103 -9.88 35.12 2.15
C THR A 103 -11.20 35.85 2.40
N PRO A 104 -11.89 36.35 1.37
CA PRO A 104 -13.25 36.90 1.52
C PRO A 104 -14.30 35.85 1.94
N LEU A 105 -13.93 34.57 2.00
CA LEU A 105 -14.87 33.46 2.18
C LEU A 105 -15.16 33.22 3.65
N LEU A 106 -16.44 33.26 3.99
CA LEU A 106 -16.92 32.98 5.33
C LEU A 106 -16.95 31.46 5.58
N ARG A 107 -16.47 31.05 6.75
CA ARG A 107 -16.42 29.65 7.21
C ARG A 107 -17.83 29.02 7.31
N GLU A 108 -18.87 29.83 7.48
CA GLU A 108 -20.27 29.36 7.45
C GLU A 108 -20.72 28.87 6.07
N ASN A 109 -20.23 29.51 4.99
CA ASN A 109 -20.54 29.14 3.61
C ASN A 109 -19.66 27.98 3.13
N PHE A 110 -18.53 27.78 3.79
CA PHE A 110 -17.58 26.74 3.45
C PHE A 110 -17.12 25.99 4.71
N PRO A 111 -17.90 24.98 5.15
CA PRO A 111 -17.61 24.27 6.39
C PRO A 111 -16.30 23.50 6.27
N THR A 112 -15.41 23.73 7.22
CA THR A 112 -14.09 23.08 7.27
C THR A 112 -14.18 21.73 7.96
N THR A 113 -13.54 20.71 7.37
CA THR A 113 -13.35 19.40 7.99
C THR A 113 -12.49 19.50 9.25
N PHE A 114 -11.46 20.34 9.21
CA PHE A 114 -10.54 20.52 10.32
C PHE A 114 -10.58 21.95 10.86
N PRO A 115 -10.63 22.13 12.19
CA PRO A 115 -10.52 23.47 12.77
C PRO A 115 -9.12 24.04 12.49
N ARG A 116 -9.04 25.36 12.26
CA ARG A 116 -7.76 26.07 12.25
C ARG A 116 -7.11 25.96 13.62
N LYS A 117 -5.81 25.66 13.64
CA LYS A 117 -5.04 25.58 14.88
C LYS A 117 -4.18 26.84 14.97
N ALA A 118 -4.06 27.39 16.17
CA ALA A 118 -3.06 28.41 16.45
C ALA A 118 -1.68 27.86 16.05
N GLY A 119 -0.99 28.55 15.15
CA GLY A 119 0.35 28.18 14.74
C GLY A 119 1.38 28.57 15.78
N LEU A 120 2.59 28.00 15.69
CA LEU A 120 3.73 28.43 16.49
C LEU A 120 4.07 29.92 16.30
N TYR A 121 3.67 30.49 15.16
CA TYR A 121 3.89 31.88 14.78
C TYR A 121 2.61 32.72 14.76
N SER A 122 1.49 32.18 15.25
CA SER A 122 0.23 32.91 15.33
C SER A 122 0.21 33.76 16.59
N GLY A 123 -0.12 35.05 16.46
CA GLY A 123 -0.24 35.94 17.62
C GLY A 123 -1.46 35.59 18.47
N GLN A 124 -1.61 36.20 19.65
CA GLN A 124 -2.84 36.06 20.47
C GLN A 124 -4.13 36.54 19.74
N VAL A 125 -3.99 37.23 18.60
CA VAL A 125 -5.08 37.73 17.75
C VAL A 125 -5.57 36.67 16.73
N ASP A 126 -4.88 35.53 16.64
CA ASP A 126 -5.23 34.44 15.72
C ASP A 126 -6.13 33.37 16.38
N ASP A 127 -7.06 33.75 17.27
CA ASP A 127 -8.04 32.80 17.79
C ASP A 127 -8.95 32.33 16.63
N PRO A 128 -8.85 31.06 16.20
CA PRO A 128 -9.60 30.53 15.06
C PRO A 128 -11.11 30.66 15.20
N SER A 129 -11.61 30.72 16.45
CA SER A 129 -13.04 30.83 16.75
C SER A 129 -13.60 32.24 16.54
N THR A 130 -12.72 33.24 16.44
CA THR A 130 -13.08 34.66 16.31
C THR A 130 -12.96 35.20 14.89
N ILE A 131 -12.36 34.42 13.99
CA ILE A 131 -12.14 34.80 12.59
C ILE A 131 -13.23 34.12 11.74
N PRO A 132 -14.25 34.86 11.27
CA PRO A 132 -15.31 34.28 10.46
C PRO A 132 -14.82 33.87 9.07
N GLU A 133 -13.72 34.45 8.58
CA GLU A 133 -13.14 34.13 7.28
C GLU A 133 -12.22 32.89 7.31
N LEU A 134 -12.09 32.24 6.15
CA LEU A 134 -11.11 31.17 5.93
C LEU A 134 -9.75 31.72 5.57
N ALA A 135 -8.68 31.12 6.10
CA ALA A 135 -7.34 31.37 5.58
C ALA A 135 -7.09 30.65 4.24
N ARG A 136 -6.17 31.17 3.41
CA ARG A 136 -5.82 30.55 2.11
C ARG A 136 -5.36 29.10 2.23
N TYR A 137 -4.58 28.75 3.26
CA TYR A 137 -4.16 27.35 3.48
C TYR A 137 -5.32 26.44 3.88
N GLU A 138 -6.32 26.96 4.61
CA GLU A 138 -7.52 26.17 4.96
C GLU A 138 -8.31 25.90 3.69
N LEU A 139 -8.47 26.90 2.83
CA LEU A 139 -9.08 26.75 1.53
C LEU A 139 -8.35 25.67 0.72
N ALA A 140 -7.03 25.78 0.55
CA ALA A 140 -6.22 24.77 -0.13
C ALA A 140 -6.41 23.36 0.45
N ARG A 141 -6.34 23.23 1.78
CA ARG A 141 -6.51 21.96 2.50
C ARG A 141 -7.86 21.31 2.21
N GLU A 142 -8.94 22.06 2.39
CA GLU A 142 -10.29 21.54 2.21
C GLU A 142 -10.59 21.25 0.74
N SER A 143 -10.03 22.04 -0.18
CA SER A 143 -10.08 21.77 -1.62
C SER A 143 -9.46 20.42 -1.96
N LEU A 144 -8.30 20.14 -1.39
CA LEU A 144 -7.61 18.87 -1.57
C LEU A 144 -8.37 17.70 -0.96
N LEU A 145 -9.04 17.90 0.18
CA LEU A 145 -9.91 16.86 0.77
C LEU A 145 -11.10 16.54 -0.15
N ARG A 146 -11.73 17.55 -0.75
CA ARG A 146 -12.80 17.37 -1.74
C ARG A 146 -12.28 16.66 -2.99
N PHE A 147 -11.14 17.09 -3.52
CA PHE A 147 -10.46 16.42 -4.63
C PHE A 147 -10.16 14.96 -4.32
N MET A 148 -9.56 14.65 -3.17
CA MET A 148 -9.31 13.28 -2.74
C MET A 148 -10.58 12.42 -2.66
N SER A 149 -11.72 13.03 -2.34
CA SER A 149 -13.01 12.33 -2.26
C SER A 149 -13.60 11.98 -3.64
N SER A 150 -13.17 12.66 -4.71
CA SER A 150 -13.58 12.35 -6.09
C SER A 150 -12.69 11.30 -6.77
N LEU A 151 -11.56 10.95 -6.16
CA LEU A 151 -10.63 9.94 -6.67
C LEU A 151 -11.02 8.52 -6.26
N ASN A 152 -10.54 7.53 -7.04
CA ASN A 152 -10.70 6.11 -6.73
C ASN A 152 -9.61 5.67 -5.73
N PRO A 153 -9.95 5.40 -4.45
CA PRO A 153 -8.96 5.11 -3.40
C PRO A 153 -8.22 3.78 -3.58
N ASN A 154 -8.60 2.94 -4.55
CA ASN A 154 -7.92 1.66 -4.81
C ASN A 154 -6.90 1.73 -5.95
N GLU A 155 -6.93 2.83 -6.72
CA GLU A 155 -6.23 2.97 -8.00
C GLU A 155 -5.43 4.27 -8.06
N ASP A 156 -6.05 5.40 -7.73
CA ASP A 156 -5.42 6.70 -7.82
C ASP A 156 -4.41 6.91 -6.69
N ARG A 157 -3.27 7.50 -7.03
CA ARG A 157 -2.19 7.74 -6.08
C ARG A 157 -1.88 9.23 -6.01
N ILE A 158 -1.68 9.69 -4.79
CA ILE A 158 -1.25 11.06 -4.53
C ILE A 158 0.11 11.02 -3.84
N GLN A 159 1.03 11.85 -4.34
CA GLN A 159 2.19 12.30 -3.60
C GLN A 159 1.88 13.69 -3.05
N LEU A 160 2.13 13.91 -1.76
CA LEU A 160 1.87 15.19 -1.11
C LEU A 160 3.19 15.83 -0.67
N THR A 161 3.42 17.06 -1.12
CA THR A 161 4.60 17.86 -0.79
C THR A 161 4.14 19.20 -0.24
N TYR A 162 4.66 19.60 0.91
CA TYR A 162 4.52 20.96 1.42
C TYR A 162 5.77 21.75 1.12
N PHE A 163 5.63 23.06 0.91
CA PHE A 163 6.78 23.93 0.78
C PHE A 163 6.56 25.28 1.43
N ASN A 164 7.64 25.87 1.93
CA ASN A 164 7.75 27.24 2.42
C ASN A 164 9.19 27.69 2.12
N SER A 165 9.97 28.18 3.09
CA SER A 165 11.43 28.27 2.95
C SER A 165 12.13 26.91 2.69
N GLN A 166 11.52 25.80 3.10
CA GLN A 166 11.98 24.42 2.91
C GLN A 166 10.93 23.60 2.15
N VAL A 167 11.33 22.44 1.63
CA VAL A 167 10.44 21.47 0.98
C VAL A 167 10.33 20.22 1.84
N TYR A 168 9.11 19.79 2.10
CA TYR A 168 8.81 18.64 2.94
C TYR A 168 7.97 17.63 2.17
N LEU A 169 8.52 16.44 1.93
CA LEU A 169 7.79 15.32 1.34
C LEU A 169 6.95 14.65 2.42
N MET A 170 5.64 14.91 2.43
CA MET A 170 4.71 14.34 3.42
C MET A 170 4.41 12.87 3.12
N SER A 171 4.32 12.54 1.83
CA SER A 171 4.08 11.19 1.35
C SER A 171 4.72 10.99 -0.01
N GLY A 172 5.22 9.79 -0.29
CA GLY A 172 5.37 9.33 -1.67
C GLY A 172 4.00 9.00 -2.28
N PHE A 173 3.98 8.61 -3.56
CA PHE A 173 2.76 8.12 -4.20
C PHE A 173 2.09 7.00 -3.38
N THR A 174 0.86 7.26 -2.93
CA THR A 174 0.11 6.32 -2.10
C THR A 174 -1.39 6.36 -2.41
N THR A 175 -2.04 5.20 -2.29
CA THR A 175 -3.50 5.05 -2.28
C THR A 175 -4.08 5.19 -0.86
N ASN A 176 -3.25 5.33 0.17
CA ASN A 176 -3.70 5.46 1.56
C ASN A 176 -4.23 6.87 1.84
N PHE A 177 -5.45 7.14 1.40
CA PHE A 177 -6.07 8.47 1.54
C PHE A 177 -6.36 8.82 3.00
N ARG A 178 -6.48 7.83 3.89
CA ARG A 178 -6.57 8.08 5.34
C ARG A 178 -5.28 8.70 5.86
N PHE A 179 -4.12 8.19 5.46
CA PHE A 179 -2.83 8.76 5.81
C PHE A 179 -2.67 10.19 5.26
N LEU A 180 -3.01 10.41 3.98
CA LEU A 180 -2.96 11.74 3.36
C LEU A 180 -3.88 12.75 4.08
N ARG A 181 -5.09 12.32 4.47
CA ARG A 181 -6.02 13.13 5.27
C ARG A 181 -5.41 13.53 6.62
N GLN A 182 -4.69 12.64 7.28
CA GLN A 182 -3.96 12.96 8.52
C GLN A 182 -2.82 13.96 8.27
N GLN A 183 -2.10 13.85 7.15
CA GLN A 183 -1.08 14.84 6.78
C GLN A 183 -1.69 16.22 6.53
N LEU A 184 -2.84 16.29 5.87
CA LEU A 184 -3.60 17.53 5.64
C LEU A 184 -4.12 18.13 6.96
N GLU A 185 -4.61 17.32 7.89
CA GLU A 185 -4.98 17.76 9.23
C GLU A 185 -3.80 18.39 9.99
N ALA A 186 -2.60 17.86 9.75
CA ALA A 186 -1.35 18.32 10.36
C ALA A 186 -0.63 19.40 9.52
N MET A 187 -1.33 20.12 8.64
CA MET A 187 -0.74 21.16 7.80
C MET A 187 -0.38 22.44 8.58
N ASP A 188 -1.18 22.84 9.59
CA ASP A 188 -1.01 24.11 10.32
C ASP A 188 0.42 24.39 10.86
N PRO A 189 1.15 23.40 11.44
CA PRO A 189 2.52 23.60 11.93
C PRO A 189 3.55 23.89 10.83
N TYR A 190 3.27 23.50 9.58
CA TYR A 190 4.15 23.76 8.44
C TYR A 190 3.93 25.16 7.85
N VAL A 191 2.84 25.84 8.22
CA VAL A 191 2.54 27.18 7.72
C VAL A 191 3.43 28.22 8.40
N THR A 192 4.56 28.56 7.76
CA THR A 192 5.64 29.41 8.29
C THR A 192 6.28 30.28 7.22
N TYR A 193 7.32 31.04 7.56
CA TYR A 193 7.96 32.01 6.67
C TYR A 193 8.63 31.39 5.44
N GLY A 194 8.67 32.19 4.38
CA GLY A 194 9.36 31.91 3.13
C GLY A 194 8.53 31.10 2.14
N THR A 195 8.88 31.24 0.87
CA THR A 195 8.18 30.60 -0.25
C THR A 195 9.22 30.19 -1.27
N ASN A 196 9.44 28.88 -1.46
CA ASN A 196 10.45 28.35 -2.37
C ASN A 196 9.82 27.41 -3.39
N ILE A 197 9.07 28.00 -4.32
CA ILE A 197 8.38 27.28 -5.40
C ILE A 197 9.40 26.51 -6.25
N ARG A 198 10.59 27.07 -6.45
CA ARG A 198 11.65 26.47 -7.29
C ARG A 198 12.04 25.09 -6.79
N TRP A 199 12.41 24.98 -5.51
CA TRP A 199 12.79 23.69 -4.93
C TRP A 199 11.63 22.72 -4.83
N ALA A 200 10.41 23.23 -4.59
CA ALA A 200 9.21 22.40 -4.53
C ALA A 200 8.93 21.74 -5.89
N LEU A 201 8.99 22.52 -6.96
CA LEU A 201 8.85 22.02 -8.33
C LEU A 201 10.02 21.11 -8.72
N GLU A 202 11.25 21.46 -8.35
CA GLU A 202 12.42 20.59 -8.61
C GLU A 202 12.25 19.21 -7.93
N GLN A 203 11.82 19.18 -6.68
CA GLN A 203 11.53 17.94 -5.97
C GLN A 203 10.39 17.15 -6.63
N ALA A 204 9.34 17.84 -7.08
CA ALA A 204 8.24 17.23 -7.81
C ALA A 204 8.72 16.59 -9.14
N LEU A 205 9.46 17.34 -9.94
CA LEU A 205 10.04 16.91 -11.21
C LEU A 205 10.99 15.72 -11.04
N ASN A 206 11.87 15.77 -10.03
CA ASN A 206 12.76 14.67 -9.71
C ASN A 206 11.99 13.39 -9.31
N MET A 207 10.75 13.52 -8.83
CA MET A 207 9.91 12.37 -8.52
C MET A 207 9.19 11.81 -9.74
N VAL A 208 8.72 12.67 -10.63
CA VAL A 208 8.21 12.27 -11.95
C VAL A 208 9.26 11.46 -12.71
N GLU A 209 10.49 11.99 -12.80
CA GLU A 209 11.60 11.37 -13.54
C GLU A 209 12.06 10.02 -12.97
N ARG A 210 11.88 9.77 -11.67
CA ARG A 210 12.18 8.46 -11.05
C ARG A 210 11.18 7.37 -11.43
N TYR A 211 10.02 7.73 -11.95
CA TYR A 211 8.99 6.79 -12.36
C TYR A 211 8.54 7.04 -13.82
N PRO A 212 9.46 6.96 -14.80
CA PRO A 212 9.22 7.41 -16.17
C PRO A 212 8.24 6.50 -16.94
N SER A 213 8.00 5.27 -16.48
CA SER A 213 7.07 4.33 -17.10
C SER A 213 5.59 4.63 -16.78
N ARG A 214 5.30 5.74 -16.10
CA ARG A 214 3.97 6.12 -15.66
C ARG A 214 3.45 7.23 -16.56
N ASN A 215 2.89 6.82 -17.70
CA ASN A 215 2.70 7.69 -18.86
C ASN A 215 1.67 8.81 -18.69
N LYS A 216 1.06 9.02 -17.52
CA LYS A 216 0.15 10.17 -17.26
C LYS A 216 0.22 10.59 -15.80
N GLN A 217 0.90 11.70 -15.56
CA GLN A 217 1.00 12.32 -14.24
C GLN A 217 0.42 13.73 -14.28
N ALA A 218 -0.17 14.17 -13.18
CA ALA A 218 -0.52 15.56 -13.00
C ALA A 218 0.29 16.19 -11.88
N VAL A 219 0.84 17.37 -12.12
CA VAL A 219 1.44 18.20 -11.08
C VAL A 219 0.46 19.32 -10.77
N ILE A 220 0.00 19.36 -9.52
CA ILE A 220 -0.95 20.35 -9.01
C ILE A 220 -0.20 21.23 -8.01
N LEU A 221 0.00 22.49 -8.35
CA LEU A 221 0.63 23.49 -7.50
C LEU A 221 -0.46 24.39 -6.89
N LEU A 222 -0.56 24.40 -5.56
CA LEU A 222 -1.44 25.28 -4.81
C LEU A 222 -0.59 26.34 -4.11
N THR A 223 -0.75 27.60 -4.46
CA THR A 223 0.05 28.71 -3.90
C THR A 223 -0.69 30.02 -4.01
N ASP A 224 -0.33 30.99 -3.18
CA ASP A 224 -0.73 32.39 -3.35
C ASP A 224 0.28 33.20 -4.18
N ALA A 225 1.32 32.53 -4.68
CA ALA A 225 2.35 33.04 -5.58
C ALA A 225 2.93 34.40 -5.13
N GLU A 226 3.38 34.48 -3.87
CA GLU A 226 4.14 35.64 -3.40
C GLU A 226 5.35 35.87 -4.33
N ALA A 227 5.28 36.97 -5.08
CA ALA A 227 6.07 37.24 -6.28
C ALA A 227 7.59 37.15 -6.12
N LYS A 228 8.08 37.39 -4.90
CA LYS A 228 9.50 37.62 -4.59
C LYS A 228 10.42 36.44 -4.89
N ASN A 229 9.89 35.24 -5.11
CA ASN A 229 10.67 34.03 -5.32
C ASN A 229 10.36 33.31 -6.64
N THR A 230 9.84 34.05 -7.64
CA THR A 230 9.47 33.48 -8.94
C THR A 230 10.51 33.69 -10.06
N ASP A 231 11.49 34.58 -9.86
CA ASP A 231 12.46 34.99 -10.89
C ASP A 231 13.34 33.82 -11.41
N ASP A 232 13.61 32.81 -10.58
CA ASP A 232 14.45 31.65 -10.91
C ASP A 232 13.66 30.40 -11.33
N LEU A 233 12.38 30.53 -11.70
CA LEU A 233 11.53 29.37 -12.06
C LEU A 233 11.64 28.95 -13.53
N GLN A 234 12.28 29.74 -14.38
CA GLN A 234 12.28 29.52 -15.83
C GLN A 234 12.79 28.12 -16.22
N GLU A 235 13.83 27.63 -15.55
CA GLU A 235 14.38 26.29 -15.80
C GLU A 235 13.37 25.18 -15.46
N GLN A 236 12.69 25.29 -14.33
CA GLN A 236 11.71 24.30 -13.86
C GLN A 236 10.47 24.32 -14.76
N MET A 237 10.03 25.49 -15.21
CA MET A 237 8.94 25.64 -16.16
C MET A 237 9.29 25.06 -17.53
N TYR A 238 10.53 25.27 -17.99
CA TYR A 238 11.03 24.64 -19.22
C TYR A 238 11.05 23.11 -19.09
N ARG A 239 11.57 22.58 -17.97
CA ARG A 239 11.59 21.13 -17.68
C ARG A 239 10.17 20.55 -17.64
N LEU A 240 9.24 21.20 -16.95
CA LEU A 240 7.82 20.80 -16.92
C LEU A 240 7.24 20.67 -18.33
N GLY A 241 7.52 21.65 -19.22
CA GLY A 241 7.05 21.62 -20.61
C GLY A 241 7.71 20.57 -21.51
N GLN A 242 8.80 19.93 -21.08
CA GLN A 242 9.43 18.80 -21.80
C GLN A 242 8.90 17.44 -21.36
N LEU A 243 8.16 17.38 -20.24
CA LEU A 243 7.62 16.14 -19.71
C LEU A 243 6.20 15.91 -20.21
N ASP A 244 5.84 14.65 -20.46
CA ASP A 244 4.49 14.24 -20.83
C ASP A 244 3.58 14.16 -19.59
N LEU A 245 3.32 15.33 -19.00
CA LEU A 245 2.49 15.48 -17.81
C LEU A 245 1.52 16.66 -17.95
N SER A 246 0.45 16.63 -17.17
CA SER A 246 -0.49 17.75 -17.06
C SER A 246 -0.12 18.65 -15.90
N PHE A 247 0.14 19.94 -16.15
CA PHE A 247 0.44 20.91 -15.10
C PHE A 247 -0.77 21.78 -14.77
N TYR A 248 -1.09 21.88 -13.48
CA TYR A 248 -2.18 22.69 -12.94
C TYR A 248 -1.66 23.61 -11.86
N LEU A 249 -1.90 24.91 -12.02
CA LEU A 249 -1.68 25.91 -10.99
C LEU A 249 -3.02 26.38 -10.44
N LEU A 250 -3.19 26.24 -9.14
CA LEU A 250 -4.31 26.76 -8.37
C LEU A 250 -3.81 27.96 -7.58
N TRP A 251 -3.95 29.14 -8.18
CA TRP A 251 -3.51 30.38 -7.58
C TRP A 251 -4.59 30.94 -6.64
N ILE A 252 -4.35 30.90 -5.34
CA ILE A 252 -5.26 31.43 -4.31
C ILE A 252 -4.84 32.86 -4.00
N THR A 253 -5.62 33.86 -4.44
CA THR A 253 -5.33 35.28 -4.19
C THR A 253 -6.52 35.95 -3.52
N SER A 254 -6.26 36.88 -2.58
CA SER A 254 -7.30 37.75 -2.01
C SER A 254 -7.28 39.16 -2.59
N ASP A 255 -6.30 39.47 -3.44
CA ASP A 255 -6.10 40.81 -3.96
C ASP A 255 -7.00 41.04 -5.18
N SER A 256 -8.30 41.21 -4.94
CA SER A 256 -9.26 41.67 -5.95
C SER A 256 -9.00 43.13 -6.38
N THR A 257 -8.17 43.86 -5.61
CA THR A 257 -7.88 45.29 -5.83
C THR A 257 -6.38 45.63 -5.86
N GLY A 258 -5.50 44.65 -5.63
CA GLY A 258 -4.05 44.85 -5.53
C GLY A 258 -3.34 44.82 -6.89
N GLU A 259 -2.30 45.63 -7.04
CA GLU A 259 -1.37 45.53 -8.17
C GLU A 259 -0.64 44.19 -8.12
N VAL A 260 -1.10 43.21 -8.90
CA VAL A 260 -0.37 41.97 -9.12
C VAL A 260 1.01 42.33 -9.69
N SER A 261 2.07 41.95 -8.99
CA SER A 261 3.43 42.23 -9.46
C SER A 261 3.66 41.69 -10.87
N GLN A 262 4.52 42.35 -11.64
CA GLN A 262 4.88 41.92 -12.99
C GLN A 262 5.44 40.48 -12.99
N GLN A 263 6.18 40.11 -11.95
CA GLN A 263 6.78 38.77 -11.78
C GLN A 263 5.72 37.68 -11.62
N ALA A 264 4.69 37.92 -10.80
CA ALA A 264 3.59 36.98 -10.65
C ALA A 264 2.76 36.85 -11.94
N LEU A 265 2.57 37.94 -12.68
CA LEU A 265 1.96 37.91 -14.02
C LEU A 265 2.79 37.10 -15.02
N ASP A 266 4.12 37.23 -14.99
CA ASP A 266 5.02 36.49 -15.88
C ASP A 266 5.09 35.00 -15.50
N PHE A 267 5.04 34.67 -14.21
CA PHE A 267 4.89 33.29 -13.73
C PHE A 267 3.55 32.68 -14.19
N LEU A 268 2.45 33.44 -14.10
CA LEU A 268 1.15 33.01 -14.63
C LEU A 268 1.18 32.76 -16.13
N ARG A 269 1.74 33.69 -16.91
CA ARG A 269 1.85 33.56 -18.37
C ARG A 269 2.67 32.32 -18.72
N SER A 270 3.79 32.13 -18.04
CA SER A 270 4.64 30.94 -18.21
C SER A 270 3.87 29.67 -17.88
N THR A 271 3.10 29.67 -16.80
CA THR A 271 2.27 28.52 -16.40
C THR A 271 1.18 28.20 -17.42
N ARG A 272 0.46 29.22 -17.90
CA ARG A 272 -0.58 29.06 -18.94
C ARG A 272 -0.01 28.59 -20.28
N SER A 273 1.29 28.78 -20.53
CA SER A 273 1.93 28.30 -21.75
C SER A 273 2.25 26.80 -21.73
N ILE A 274 2.36 26.20 -20.54
CA ILE A 274 2.72 24.78 -20.36
C ILE A 274 1.59 23.95 -19.73
N GLY A 275 0.55 24.58 -19.21
CA GLY A 275 -0.52 23.92 -18.47
C GLY A 275 -1.71 24.84 -18.22
N THR A 276 -2.53 24.48 -17.23
CA THR A 276 -3.75 25.22 -16.89
C THR A 276 -3.56 25.99 -15.59
N ALA A 277 -3.88 27.28 -15.59
CA ALA A 277 -3.84 28.11 -14.39
C ALA A 277 -5.24 28.58 -14.01
N TYR A 278 -5.68 28.21 -12.81
CA TYR A 278 -6.91 28.67 -12.20
C TYR A 278 -6.60 29.74 -11.18
N THR A 279 -7.30 30.85 -11.27
CA THR A 279 -7.26 31.91 -10.26
C THR A 279 -8.48 31.75 -9.36
N ILE A 280 -8.23 31.57 -8.08
CA ILE A 280 -9.23 31.38 -7.03
C ILE A 280 -9.28 32.69 -6.23
N GLU A 281 -10.03 33.64 -6.77
CA GLU A 281 -10.37 34.91 -6.11
C GLU A 281 -11.60 34.74 -5.21
N ASP A 282 -12.58 33.97 -5.68
CA ASP A 282 -13.85 33.70 -5.02
C ASP A 282 -14.29 32.27 -5.34
N LEU A 283 -14.70 31.51 -4.32
CA LEU A 283 -15.22 30.16 -4.50
C LEU A 283 -16.60 30.14 -5.15
N ASP A 284 -17.38 31.20 -5.00
CA ASP A 284 -18.74 31.27 -5.57
C ASP A 284 -18.71 31.24 -7.10
N GLN A 285 -17.54 31.53 -7.70
CA GLN A 285 -17.32 31.38 -9.13
C GLN A 285 -17.18 29.91 -9.58
N GLY A 286 -17.11 28.95 -8.65
CA GLY A 286 -16.97 27.53 -8.96
C GLY A 286 -15.61 27.16 -9.57
N ASN A 287 -14.67 28.11 -9.73
CA ASN A 287 -13.39 27.89 -10.40
C ASN A 287 -12.57 26.78 -9.76
N LEU A 288 -12.61 26.66 -8.43
CA LEU A 288 -11.91 25.60 -7.71
C LEU A 288 -12.57 24.23 -7.96
N ASP A 289 -13.89 24.12 -7.80
CA ASP A 289 -14.59 22.86 -7.98
C ASP A 289 -14.47 22.40 -9.45
N GLN A 290 -14.55 23.34 -10.40
CA GLN A 290 -14.27 23.09 -11.81
C GLN A 290 -12.83 22.62 -12.02
N ALA A 291 -11.84 23.30 -11.43
CA ALA A 291 -10.44 22.89 -11.56
C ALA A 291 -10.22 21.46 -11.07
N MET A 292 -10.77 21.13 -9.89
CA MET A 292 -10.66 19.79 -9.32
C MET A 292 -11.43 18.74 -10.12
N GLU A 293 -12.57 19.09 -10.71
CA GLU A 293 -13.31 18.21 -11.60
C GLU A 293 -12.54 17.94 -12.90
N GLU A 294 -11.95 18.97 -13.51
CA GLU A 294 -11.11 18.82 -14.71
C GLU A 294 -9.86 17.99 -14.44
N ILE A 295 -9.17 18.25 -13.33
CA ILE A 295 -8.05 17.43 -12.87
C ILE A 295 -8.50 15.98 -12.61
N GLY A 296 -9.69 15.81 -12.03
CA GLY A 296 -10.30 14.51 -11.78
C GLY A 296 -10.75 13.77 -13.03
N LYS A 297 -10.77 14.40 -14.22
CA LYS A 297 -11.11 13.78 -15.50
C LYS A 297 -9.90 13.31 -16.30
N LEU A 298 -8.68 13.49 -15.80
CA LEU A 298 -7.48 13.02 -16.47
C LEU A 298 -7.56 11.53 -16.81
N GLU A 299 -7.08 11.18 -18.00
CA GLU A 299 -7.08 9.82 -18.51
C GLU A 299 -6.21 8.92 -17.62
N SER A 300 -6.74 7.75 -17.24
CA SER A 300 -5.98 6.73 -16.54
C SER A 300 -4.95 6.07 -17.46
N TYR A 301 -3.90 5.50 -16.87
CA TYR A 301 -2.95 4.64 -17.59
C TYR A 301 -2.91 3.25 -16.96
N ALA A 302 -2.69 2.24 -17.80
CA ALA A 302 -2.48 0.86 -17.35
C ALA A 302 -1.05 0.69 -16.83
N TYR A 303 -0.90 0.01 -15.69
CA TYR A 303 0.38 -0.39 -15.13
C TYR A 303 0.28 -1.78 -14.51
N GLU A 304 1.41 -2.48 -14.50
CA GLU A 304 1.52 -3.80 -13.88
C GLU A 304 1.99 -3.63 -12.42
N GLU A 305 1.12 -3.96 -11.46
CA GLU A 305 1.50 -4.03 -10.05
C GLU A 305 1.98 -5.45 -9.74
N SER A 306 3.28 -5.58 -9.43
CA SER A 306 3.83 -6.82 -8.87
C SER A 306 3.48 -6.90 -7.39
N ARG A 307 2.46 -7.70 -7.04
CA ARG A 307 2.10 -7.97 -5.65
C ARG A 307 2.84 -9.20 -5.16
N HIS A 308 3.54 -9.05 -4.04
CA HIS A 308 4.12 -10.17 -3.31
C HIS A 308 3.18 -10.50 -2.15
N GLU A 309 2.31 -11.47 -2.36
CA GLU A 309 1.44 -11.97 -1.31
C GLU A 309 2.14 -13.10 -0.58
N GLN A 310 2.22 -13.00 0.76
CA GLN A 310 2.63 -14.13 1.58
C GLN A 310 1.45 -15.08 1.66
N VAL A 311 1.55 -16.20 0.95
CA VAL A 311 0.58 -17.27 1.03
C VAL A 311 1.05 -18.22 2.12
N ASP A 312 0.20 -18.41 3.13
CA ASP A 312 0.43 -19.40 4.17
C ASP A 312 0.11 -20.80 3.62
N LEU A 313 1.13 -21.65 3.53
CA LEU A 313 0.96 -23.03 3.05
C LEU A 313 0.53 -23.97 4.17
N SER A 314 0.64 -23.57 5.44
CA SER A 314 0.35 -24.41 6.60
C SER A 314 -1.09 -24.93 6.57
N GLU A 315 -2.07 -24.08 6.24
CA GLU A 315 -3.49 -24.45 6.18
C GLU A 315 -3.77 -25.50 5.09
N SER A 316 -3.14 -25.35 3.93
CA SER A 316 -3.28 -26.31 2.82
C SER A 316 -2.65 -27.67 3.18
N ILE A 317 -1.47 -27.64 3.81
CA ILE A 317 -0.76 -28.85 4.26
C ILE A 317 -1.55 -29.54 5.39
N PHE A 318 -2.09 -28.79 6.34
CA PHE A 318 -2.94 -29.30 7.41
C PHE A 318 -4.20 -29.98 6.87
N THR A 319 -4.86 -29.33 5.90
CA THR A 319 -6.06 -29.88 5.25
C THR A 319 -5.75 -31.20 4.55
N LEU A 320 -4.62 -31.30 3.85
CA LEU A 320 -4.16 -32.55 3.24
C LEU A 320 -3.86 -33.62 4.29
N ALA A 321 -3.15 -33.27 5.37
CA ALA A 321 -2.84 -34.19 6.46
C ALA A 321 -4.12 -34.77 7.11
N ARG A 322 -5.15 -33.95 7.29
CA ARG A 322 -6.46 -34.37 7.80
C ARG A 322 -7.13 -35.39 6.88
N TRP A 323 -7.14 -35.14 5.57
CA TRP A 323 -7.70 -36.10 4.60
C TRP A 323 -6.94 -37.43 4.61
N LEU A 324 -5.61 -37.39 4.64
CA LEU A 324 -4.79 -38.59 4.72
C LEU A 324 -5.03 -39.36 6.02
N MET A 325 -5.25 -38.66 7.14
CA MET A 325 -5.59 -39.27 8.42
C MET A 325 -6.93 -40.03 8.36
N LEU A 326 -7.96 -39.46 7.72
CA LEU A 326 -9.24 -40.15 7.52
C LEU A 326 -9.09 -41.41 6.67
N VAL A 327 -8.32 -41.32 5.56
CA VAL A 327 -8.01 -42.47 4.71
C VAL A 327 -7.25 -43.55 5.49
N TRP A 328 -6.29 -43.13 6.33
CA TRP A 328 -5.52 -44.03 7.17
C TRP A 328 -6.39 -44.77 8.19
N ILE A 329 -7.29 -44.06 8.89
CA ILE A 329 -8.24 -44.67 9.83
C ILE A 329 -9.12 -45.69 9.11
N LEU A 330 -9.67 -45.35 7.94
CA LEU A 330 -10.52 -46.25 7.16
C LEU A 330 -9.77 -47.50 6.70
N LEU A 331 -8.51 -47.33 6.27
CA LEU A 331 -7.67 -48.43 5.84
C LEU A 331 -7.29 -49.36 7.00
N VAL A 332 -6.92 -48.81 8.15
CA VAL A 332 -6.67 -49.59 9.37
C VAL A 332 -7.95 -50.32 9.79
N ALA A 333 -9.09 -49.64 9.82
CA ALA A 333 -10.36 -50.27 10.17
C ALA A 333 -10.75 -51.40 9.21
N THR A 334 -10.45 -51.27 7.91
CA THR A 334 -10.76 -52.29 6.90
C THR A 334 -9.82 -53.50 6.99
N ILE A 335 -8.50 -53.28 7.09
CA ILE A 335 -7.52 -54.38 7.15
C ILE A 335 -7.62 -55.14 8.47
N TYR A 336 -7.82 -54.43 9.59
CA TYR A 336 -7.85 -55.02 10.91
C TYR A 336 -9.27 -55.29 11.42
N HIS A 337 -10.28 -55.26 10.54
CA HIS A 337 -11.65 -55.55 10.95
C HIS A 337 -11.76 -57.01 11.44
N PRO A 338 -12.25 -57.26 12.67
CA PRO A 338 -12.26 -58.60 13.28
C PRO A 338 -13.05 -59.64 12.48
N VAL A 339 -14.04 -59.21 11.67
CA VAL A 339 -14.83 -60.10 10.78
C VAL A 339 -13.99 -60.73 9.67
N LEU A 340 -12.92 -60.08 9.21
CA LEU A 340 -12.02 -60.67 8.22
C LEU A 340 -11.03 -61.65 8.84
N MET A 341 -10.64 -61.43 10.11
CA MET A 341 -9.71 -62.32 10.81
C MET A 341 -10.35 -63.65 11.26
N THR A 342 -11.65 -63.66 11.57
CA THR A 342 -12.35 -64.89 11.98
C THR A 342 -12.57 -65.87 10.83
N ALA A 343 -12.68 -65.39 9.58
CA ALA A 343 -12.90 -66.23 8.41
C ALA A 343 -11.69 -67.10 8.02
N THR A 344 -10.47 -66.68 8.36
CA THR A 344 -9.24 -67.42 8.03
C THR A 344 -8.86 -68.51 9.03
N PHE A 345 -9.43 -68.50 10.24
CA PHE A 345 -9.07 -69.45 11.30
C PHE A 345 -9.95 -70.70 11.39
N SER A 346 -11.11 -70.76 10.72
CA SER A 346 -12.00 -71.93 10.77
C SER A 346 -11.69 -73.03 9.74
N GLY A 347 -10.68 -72.86 8.88
CA GLY A 347 -10.36 -73.79 7.79
C GLY A 347 -9.18 -74.75 8.02
N ARG A 348 -8.61 -74.79 9.23
CA ARG A 348 -7.56 -75.75 9.63
C ARG A 348 -7.99 -76.48 10.90
N SER A 349 -8.91 -77.42 10.75
CA SER A 349 -9.14 -78.51 11.69
C SER A 349 -8.88 -79.82 10.98
#